data_AF-A0A943AFQ4-F1
#
_entry.id   AF-A0A943AFQ4-F1
#
_cell.length_a   1.000
_cell.length_b   1.000
_cell.length_c   1.000
_cell.angle_alpha   90.00
_cell.angle_beta   90.00
_cell.angle_gamma   90.00
#
_symmetry.space_group_name_H-M   'P 1'
#
loop_
_entity.id
_entity.type
_entity.pdbx_description
1 polymer ?
#
loop_
_entity_poly.entity_id
_entity_poly.type
_entity_poly.pdbx_seq_one_letter_code
_entity_poly.pdbx_strand_id
1 'polypeptide(L)'
;MRYINNIGRNCCKMFVGGHSKGGNLAVYGAALCEKEIQDKIIKIYSNDAPGFSEEFLESEGLQRIFSKIERYITEGSIIGTLLAHKKEPVLIKSSAKGVMQHDCLSWETEGRRFIKCKEQNRAAAAFDEAMKAWLSGIGGEEREAFINDFFSVLEATGAETLTQLQEGGIKTLRLMLKQKNALKPETKKTIEKLIREFVSRWKLFLA
;
A
#
# COMPACT_ATOMS: atom_id res chain seq x y z
N MET A 1 4.19 -17.60 -9.85
CA MET A 1 5.58 -17.97 -9.47
C MET A 1 6.42 -18.53 -10.61
N ARG A 2 5.83 -19.28 -11.57
CA ARG A 2 6.55 -19.75 -12.77
C ARG A 2 7.34 -18.66 -13.50
N TYR A 3 6.85 -17.42 -13.53
CA TYR A 3 7.54 -16.31 -14.20
C TYR A 3 8.96 -16.04 -13.66
N ILE A 4 9.12 -15.81 -12.35
CA ILE A 4 10.44 -15.52 -11.76
C ILE A 4 11.38 -16.72 -11.87
N ASN A 5 10.88 -17.95 -11.69
CA ASN A 5 11.70 -19.15 -11.93
C ASN A 5 12.17 -19.24 -13.39
N ASN A 6 11.28 -19.01 -14.35
CA ASN A 6 11.61 -19.10 -15.77
C ASN A 6 12.65 -18.07 -16.20
N ILE A 7 12.48 -16.81 -15.79
CA ILE A 7 13.46 -15.77 -16.07
C ILE A 7 14.77 -16.05 -15.32
N GLY A 8 14.67 -16.42 -14.04
CA GLY A 8 15.83 -16.62 -13.18
C GLY A 8 16.74 -17.78 -13.56
N ARG A 9 16.23 -18.79 -14.27
CA ARG A 9 17.06 -19.89 -14.82
C ARG A 9 18.08 -19.38 -15.85
N ASN A 10 17.71 -18.36 -16.62
CA ASN A 10 18.55 -17.81 -17.69
C ASN A 10 19.38 -16.59 -17.25
N CYS A 11 19.22 -16.12 -16.01
CA CYS A 11 19.96 -14.98 -15.47
C CYS A 11 21.02 -15.42 -14.46
N CYS A 12 22.16 -14.73 -14.43
CA CYS A 12 23.18 -14.89 -13.39
C CYS A 12 22.81 -14.11 -12.12
N LYS A 13 22.28 -12.89 -12.28
CA LYS A 13 21.76 -12.05 -11.19
C LYS A 13 20.57 -11.25 -11.68
N MET A 14 19.64 -10.90 -10.78
CA MET A 14 18.46 -10.12 -11.16
C MET A 14 18.01 -9.14 -10.08
N PHE A 15 17.36 -8.07 -10.53
CA PHE A 15 16.58 -7.16 -9.71
C PHE A 15 15.11 -7.44 -9.97
N VAL A 16 14.32 -7.50 -8.91
CA VAL A 16 12.86 -7.70 -9.00
C VAL A 16 12.21 -6.44 -8.44
N GLY A 17 11.07 -6.04 -8.98
CA GLY A 17 10.36 -4.92 -8.39
C GLY A 17 9.05 -4.64 -9.09
N GLY A 18 8.27 -3.77 -8.48
CA GLY A 18 7.02 -3.30 -9.03
C GLY A 18 6.45 -2.16 -8.22
N HIS A 19 5.48 -1.49 -8.83
CA HIS A 19 4.72 -0.41 -8.22
C HIS A 19 3.32 -0.88 -7.84
N SER A 20 2.74 -0.34 -6.75
CA SER A 20 1.37 -0.64 -6.33
C SER A 20 1.17 -2.15 -6.09
N LYS A 21 0.08 -2.75 -6.60
CA LYS A 21 -0.12 -4.21 -6.62
C LYS A 21 1.07 -4.98 -7.19
N GLY A 22 1.78 -4.41 -8.17
CA GLY A 22 2.98 -5.01 -8.75
C GLY A 22 4.15 -5.12 -7.78
N GLY A 23 4.30 -4.19 -6.82
CA GLY A 23 5.34 -4.27 -5.79
C GLY A 23 5.06 -5.39 -4.78
N ASN A 24 3.78 -5.59 -4.44
CA ASN A 24 3.35 -6.71 -3.61
C ASN A 24 3.65 -8.04 -4.32
N LEU A 25 3.23 -8.16 -5.58
CA LEU A 25 3.49 -9.33 -6.42
C LEU A 25 4.98 -9.59 -6.65
N ALA A 26 5.81 -8.55 -6.70
CA ALA A 26 7.27 -8.69 -6.81
C ALA A 26 7.88 -9.36 -5.58
N VAL A 27 7.50 -8.92 -4.37
CA VAL A 27 7.96 -9.52 -3.12
C VAL A 27 7.38 -10.93 -2.94
N TYR A 28 6.08 -11.11 -3.19
CA TYR A 28 5.43 -12.41 -3.15
C TYR A 28 6.11 -13.39 -4.11
N GLY A 29 6.33 -12.91 -5.34
CA GLY A 29 7.10 -13.50 -6.43
C GLY A 29 8.49 -13.99 -6.05
N ALA A 30 9.22 -13.17 -5.31
CA ALA A 30 10.57 -13.50 -4.87
C ALA A 30 10.56 -14.46 -3.68
N ALA A 31 9.54 -14.41 -2.82
CA ALA A 31 9.47 -15.25 -1.63
C ALA A 31 9.21 -16.73 -1.93
N LEU A 32 8.35 -17.05 -2.91
CA LEU A 32 8.03 -18.45 -3.26
C LEU A 32 8.72 -18.95 -4.54
N CYS A 33 9.69 -18.22 -5.10
CA CYS A 33 10.53 -18.76 -6.17
C CYS A 33 11.50 -19.83 -5.60
N GLU A 34 12.03 -20.67 -6.48
CA GLU A 34 13.01 -21.72 -6.12
C GLU A 34 14.21 -21.09 -5.37
N LYS A 35 14.78 -21.79 -4.39
CA LYS A 35 15.83 -21.23 -3.51
C LYS A 35 17.05 -20.77 -4.32
N GLU A 36 17.44 -21.54 -5.32
CA GLU A 36 18.54 -21.24 -6.24
C GLU A 36 18.27 -19.95 -7.03
N ILE A 37 16.99 -19.63 -7.26
CA ILE A 37 16.55 -18.39 -7.90
C ILE A 37 16.54 -17.24 -6.89
N GLN A 38 16.11 -17.48 -5.64
CA GLN A 38 16.20 -16.49 -4.55
C GLN A 38 17.63 -15.99 -4.37
N ASP A 39 18.62 -16.89 -4.46
CA ASP A 39 20.05 -16.56 -4.31
C ASP A 39 20.57 -15.63 -5.41
N LYS A 40 20.00 -15.71 -6.62
CA LYS A 40 20.33 -14.84 -7.75
C LYS A 40 19.69 -13.44 -7.64
N ILE A 41 18.71 -13.23 -6.77
CA ILE A 41 18.09 -11.92 -6.56
C ILE A 41 19.04 -11.03 -5.75
N ILE A 42 19.38 -9.87 -6.30
CA ILE A 42 20.22 -8.85 -5.66
C ILE A 42 19.36 -7.94 -4.76
N LYS A 43 18.25 -7.45 -5.29
CA LYS A 43 17.37 -6.48 -4.62
C LYS A 43 15.93 -6.65 -5.11
N ILE A 44 14.99 -6.36 -4.24
CA ILE A 44 13.56 -6.41 -4.49
C ILE A 44 12.98 -5.03 -4.16
N TYR A 45 12.47 -4.32 -5.15
CA TYR A 45 11.89 -2.99 -4.99
C TYR A 45 10.36 -3.10 -4.84
N SER A 46 9.89 -2.83 -3.63
CA SER A 46 8.47 -2.72 -3.31
C SER A 46 8.09 -1.24 -3.27
N ASN A 47 7.60 -0.73 -4.40
CA ASN A 47 7.32 0.69 -4.58
C ASN A 47 5.83 0.95 -4.33
N ASP A 48 5.53 1.64 -3.24
CA ASP A 48 4.20 2.03 -2.80
C ASP A 48 3.16 0.92 -2.83
N ALA A 49 3.61 -0.27 -2.43
CA ALA A 49 2.81 -1.48 -2.47
C ALA A 49 2.09 -1.73 -1.14
N PRO A 50 0.86 -2.27 -1.18
CA PRO A 50 0.21 -2.77 0.02
C PRO A 50 1.01 -3.94 0.62
N GLY A 51 0.89 -4.10 1.93
CA GLY A 51 1.53 -5.14 2.72
C GLY A 51 0.93 -6.53 2.53
N PHE A 52 1.15 -7.41 3.50
CA PHE A 52 0.80 -8.83 3.39
C PHE A 52 -0.03 -9.31 4.58
N SER A 53 -0.48 -10.56 4.53
CA SER A 53 -0.99 -11.24 5.72
C SER A 53 0.14 -11.51 6.72
N GLU A 54 -0.18 -11.53 8.01
CA GLU A 54 0.73 -11.92 9.10
C GLU A 54 1.40 -13.27 8.81
N GLU A 55 0.63 -14.27 8.37
CA GLU A 55 1.14 -15.60 8.00
C GLU A 55 2.24 -15.54 6.92
N PHE A 56 2.02 -14.76 5.86
CA PHE A 56 3.02 -14.62 4.80
C PHE A 56 4.28 -13.89 5.31
N LEU A 57 4.11 -12.94 6.23
CA LEU A 57 5.22 -12.22 6.87
C LEU A 57 6.10 -13.14 7.73
N GLU A 58 5.58 -14.28 8.19
CA GLU A 58 6.34 -15.31 8.91
C GLU A 58 6.90 -16.42 8.01
N SER A 59 6.54 -16.45 6.72
CA SER A 59 6.97 -17.52 5.82
C SER A 59 8.50 -17.58 5.65
N GLU A 60 9.06 -18.79 5.64
CA GLU A 60 10.50 -18.99 5.48
C GLU A 60 11.04 -18.36 4.19
N GLY A 61 10.25 -18.43 3.12
CA GLY A 61 10.57 -17.84 1.82
C GLY A 61 10.81 -16.34 1.92
N LEU A 62 9.92 -15.62 2.62
CA LEU A 62 10.08 -14.19 2.84
C LEU A 62 11.28 -13.90 3.77
N GLN A 63 11.44 -14.67 4.85
CA GLN A 63 12.56 -14.47 5.79
C GLN A 63 13.93 -14.58 5.09
N ARG A 64 14.09 -15.52 4.15
CA ARG A 64 15.33 -15.65 3.36
C ARG A 64 15.66 -14.44 2.48
N ILE A 65 14.64 -13.79 1.93
CA ILE A 65 14.81 -12.62 1.04
C ILE A 65 14.66 -11.28 1.75
N PHE A 66 14.34 -11.26 3.05
CA PHE A 66 13.92 -10.05 3.77
C PHE A 66 14.98 -8.93 3.71
N SER A 67 16.26 -9.28 3.81
CA SER A 67 17.38 -8.34 3.70
C SER A 67 17.54 -7.73 2.31
N LYS A 68 16.96 -8.37 1.28
CA LYS A 68 16.99 -7.94 -0.13
C LYS A 68 15.85 -6.99 -0.48
N ILE A 69 14.87 -6.79 0.40
CA ILE A 69 13.70 -5.94 0.15
C ILE A 69 14.03 -4.48 0.46
N GLU A 70 13.78 -3.60 -0.50
CA GLU A 70 13.66 -2.16 -0.31
C GLU A 70 12.21 -1.75 -0.51
N ARG A 71 11.62 -1.16 0.53
CA ARG A 71 10.26 -0.64 0.49
C ARG A 71 10.33 0.87 0.39
N TYR A 72 9.78 1.45 -0.68
CA TYR A 72 9.68 2.89 -0.87
C TYR A 72 8.22 3.30 -0.81
N ILE A 73 7.88 4.31 -0.02
CA ILE A 73 6.55 4.93 -0.02
C ILE A 73 6.73 6.44 0.06
N THR A 74 5.78 7.20 -0.49
CA THR A 74 5.77 8.66 -0.33
C THR A 74 5.33 9.05 1.07
N GLU A 75 5.73 10.25 1.53
CA GLU A 75 5.34 10.77 2.84
C GLU A 75 3.84 10.79 3.08
N GLY A 76 3.04 10.96 2.03
CA GLY A 76 1.60 10.92 2.10
C GLY A 76 0.95 9.62 1.64
N SER A 77 1.71 8.53 1.48
CA SER A 77 1.14 7.29 0.97
C SER A 77 0.08 6.71 1.89
N ILE A 78 -1.05 6.34 1.29
CA ILE A 78 -2.10 5.54 1.89
C ILE A 78 -2.00 4.08 1.41
N ILE A 79 -1.77 3.85 0.11
CA ILE A 79 -1.77 2.50 -0.47
C ILE A 79 -0.58 1.69 0.05
N GLY A 80 0.58 2.34 0.15
CA GLY A 80 1.81 1.74 0.65
C GLY A 80 1.77 1.37 2.12
N THR A 81 0.76 1.78 2.89
CA THR A 81 0.61 1.47 4.32
C THR A 81 -0.45 0.41 4.60
N LEU A 82 -1.26 0.04 3.61
CA LEU A 82 -2.31 -0.96 3.77
C LEU A 82 -1.74 -2.32 4.17
N LEU A 83 -2.50 -3.09 4.94
CA LEU A 83 -2.12 -4.44 5.41
C LEU A 83 -0.87 -4.42 6.31
N ALA A 84 -0.37 -5.60 6.67
CA ALA A 84 0.74 -5.70 7.60
C ALA A 84 2.10 -5.54 6.89
N HIS A 85 3.03 -4.86 7.56
CA HIS A 85 4.41 -4.67 7.11
C HIS A 85 5.38 -4.95 8.25
N LYS A 86 6.45 -5.71 7.97
CA LYS A 86 7.60 -5.87 8.88
C LYS A 86 8.81 -5.01 8.52
N LYS A 87 8.90 -4.58 7.26
CA LYS A 87 10.03 -3.81 6.74
C LYS A 87 9.68 -2.32 6.79
N GLU A 88 10.44 -1.57 7.56
CA GLU A 88 10.34 -0.11 7.58
C GLU A 88 10.55 0.48 6.19
N PRO A 89 9.74 1.47 5.78
CA PRO A 89 9.88 2.08 4.47
C PRO A 89 11.01 3.09 4.46
N VAL A 90 11.60 3.27 3.28
CA VAL A 90 12.29 4.50 2.92
C VAL A 90 11.23 5.50 2.49
N LEU A 91 11.02 6.54 3.31
CA LEU A 91 10.11 7.64 3.00
C LEU A 91 10.75 8.58 1.97
N ILE A 92 9.99 8.90 0.92
CA ILE A 92 10.42 9.78 -0.17
C ILE A 92 9.42 10.91 -0.40
N LYS A 93 9.91 12.01 -0.98
CA LYS A 93 9.08 13.15 -1.34
C LYS A 93 8.33 12.94 -2.65
N SER A 94 7.20 13.61 -2.77
CA SER A 94 6.43 13.70 -4.01
C SER A 94 5.97 15.15 -4.23
N SER A 95 6.00 15.58 -5.49
CA SER A 95 5.45 16.87 -5.90
C SER A 95 3.92 16.88 -5.97
N ALA A 96 3.30 15.69 -5.96
CA ALA A 96 1.86 15.54 -5.90
C ALA A 96 1.34 15.63 -4.46
N LYS A 97 0.02 15.78 -4.32
CA LYS A 97 -0.66 15.85 -3.02
C LYS A 97 -1.68 14.73 -2.91
N GLY A 98 -2.02 14.39 -1.66
CA GLY A 98 -3.03 13.37 -1.44
C GLY A 98 -2.60 12.00 -1.96
N VAL A 99 -3.57 11.21 -2.43
CA VAL A 99 -3.31 9.89 -3.03
C VAL A 99 -2.65 9.99 -4.40
N MET A 100 -2.62 11.17 -5.03
CA MET A 100 -1.89 11.36 -6.30
C MET A 100 -0.38 11.15 -6.12
N GLN A 101 0.12 11.17 -4.88
CA GLN A 101 1.48 10.73 -4.55
C GLN A 101 1.73 9.25 -4.85
N HIS A 102 0.69 8.45 -5.08
CA HIS A 102 0.81 7.09 -5.60
C HIS A 102 1.31 7.05 -7.05
N ASP A 103 1.19 8.14 -7.81
CA ASP A 103 1.82 8.20 -9.14
C ASP A 103 3.34 8.30 -8.98
N CYS A 104 4.06 7.28 -9.44
CA CYS A 104 5.52 7.24 -9.33
C CYS A 104 6.23 8.33 -10.14
N LEU A 105 5.56 8.95 -11.12
CA LEU A 105 6.10 10.09 -11.87
C LEU A 105 6.12 11.38 -11.04
N SER A 106 5.37 11.43 -9.94
CA SER A 106 5.41 12.56 -9.01
C SER A 106 6.57 12.48 -8.01
N TRP A 107 7.30 11.36 -7.94
CA TRP A 107 8.31 11.12 -6.91
C TRP A 107 9.57 11.93 -7.19
N GLU A 108 9.98 12.70 -6.20
CA GLU A 108 11.09 13.63 -6.39
C GLU A 108 12.43 12.90 -6.36
N THR A 109 13.31 13.27 -7.29
CA THR A 109 14.65 12.69 -7.41
C THR A 109 15.71 13.77 -7.51
N GLU A 110 16.89 13.48 -6.97
CA GLU A 110 18.12 14.22 -7.21
C GLU A 110 19.11 13.30 -7.93
N GLY A 111 19.27 13.53 -9.23
CA GLY A 111 20.06 12.67 -10.11
C GLY A 111 19.52 11.24 -10.17
N ARG A 112 20.22 10.30 -9.53
CA ARG A 112 19.88 8.85 -9.51
C ARG A 112 19.26 8.38 -8.20
N ARG A 113 18.82 9.30 -7.33
CA ARG A 113 18.35 8.98 -5.98
C ARG A 113 17.02 9.67 -5.70
N PHE A 114 16.13 9.02 -4.96
CA PHE A 114 14.95 9.69 -4.42
C PHE A 114 15.34 10.69 -3.35
N ILE A 115 14.64 11.83 -3.33
CA ILE A 115 14.73 12.78 -2.23
C ILE A 115 13.97 12.19 -1.05
N LYS A 116 14.70 11.92 0.04
CA LYS A 116 14.13 11.31 1.25
C LYS A 116 13.50 12.37 2.16
N CYS A 117 12.49 11.96 2.91
CA CYS A 117 11.93 12.72 4.02
C CYS A 117 12.03 11.93 5.33
N LYS A 118 11.91 12.63 6.46
CA LYS A 118 12.15 12.06 7.79
C LYS A 118 10.91 11.42 8.41
N GLU A 119 9.74 11.96 8.10
CA GLU A 119 8.49 11.61 8.78
C GLU A 119 7.37 11.47 7.76
N GLN A 120 6.44 10.57 8.07
CA GLN A 120 5.22 10.41 7.31
C GLN A 120 4.27 11.58 7.62
N ASN A 121 3.47 11.98 6.64
CA ASN A 121 2.41 12.93 6.84
C ASN A 121 1.43 12.40 7.90
N ARG A 122 1.12 13.23 8.91
CA ARG A 122 0.18 12.91 10.01
C ARG A 122 -1.14 12.35 9.52
N ALA A 123 -1.62 12.84 8.37
CA ALA A 123 -2.87 12.38 7.77
C ALA A 123 -2.81 10.93 7.31
N ALA A 124 -1.71 10.57 6.64
CA ALA A 124 -1.47 9.21 6.20
C ALA A 124 -1.26 8.26 7.39
N ALA A 125 -0.57 8.73 8.44
CA ALA A 125 -0.40 7.98 9.68
C ALA A 125 -1.73 7.71 10.40
N ALA A 126 -2.62 8.70 10.51
CA ALA A 126 -3.95 8.54 11.10
C ALA A 126 -4.84 7.59 10.28
N PHE A 127 -4.76 7.67 8.94
CA PHE A 127 -5.46 6.74 8.06
C PHE A 127 -4.96 5.30 8.24
N ASP A 128 -3.64 5.11 8.26
CA ASP A 128 -3.01 3.81 8.49
C ASP A 128 -3.48 3.17 9.81
N GLU A 129 -3.51 3.93 10.90
CA GLU A 129 -3.96 3.43 12.19
C GLU A 129 -5.45 3.02 12.18
N ALA A 130 -6.30 3.82 11.54
CA ALA A 130 -7.73 3.51 11.36
C ALA A 130 -7.92 2.23 10.53
N MET A 131 -7.19 2.11 9.41
CA MET A 131 -7.22 0.92 8.56
C MET A 131 -6.76 -0.33 9.31
N LYS A 132 -5.67 -0.25 10.08
CA LYS A 132 -5.17 -1.39 10.87
C LYS A 132 -6.18 -1.85 11.91
N ALA A 133 -6.76 -0.92 12.66
CA ALA A 133 -7.80 -1.23 13.64
C ALA A 133 -9.01 -1.90 12.97
N TRP A 134 -9.44 -1.39 11.80
CA TRP A 134 -10.50 -2.00 11.02
C TRP A 134 -10.18 -3.43 10.59
N LEU A 135 -9.01 -3.61 9.95
CA LEU A 135 -8.58 -4.89 9.40
C LEU A 135 -8.39 -5.96 10.50
N SER A 136 -8.04 -5.56 11.73
CA SER A 136 -7.96 -6.49 12.87
C SER A 136 -9.32 -7.03 13.33
N GLY A 137 -10.40 -6.33 13.03
CA GLY A 137 -11.75 -6.68 13.49
C GLY A 137 -12.58 -7.50 12.51
N ILE A 138 -12.04 -7.82 11.31
CA ILE A 138 -12.76 -8.52 10.25
C ILE A 138 -12.07 -9.83 9.85
N GLY A 139 -12.87 -10.84 9.51
CA GLY A 139 -12.39 -12.16 9.08
C GLY A 139 -11.73 -12.16 7.69
N GLY A 140 -11.13 -13.30 7.30
CA GLY A 140 -10.39 -13.41 6.03
C GLY A 140 -11.22 -13.11 4.79
N GLU A 141 -12.42 -13.68 4.67
CA GLU A 141 -13.33 -13.46 3.53
C GLU A 141 -13.81 -12.00 3.45
N GLU A 142 -14.17 -11.41 4.60
CA GLU A 142 -14.60 -10.00 4.67
C GLU A 142 -13.45 -9.04 4.36
N ARG A 143 -12.23 -9.38 4.79
CA ARG A 143 -11.02 -8.64 4.45
C ARG A 143 -10.74 -8.67 2.95
N GLU A 144 -10.85 -9.83 2.31
CA GLU A 144 -10.67 -9.96 0.87
C GLU A 144 -11.70 -9.12 0.11
N ALA A 145 -13.00 -9.26 0.45
CA ALA A 145 -14.07 -8.47 -0.15
C ALA A 145 -13.81 -6.96 0.00
N PHE A 146 -13.41 -6.53 1.20
CA PHE A 146 -13.10 -5.13 1.46
C PHE A 146 -11.90 -4.62 0.64
N ILE A 147 -10.79 -5.37 0.58
CA ILE A 147 -9.61 -4.96 -0.19
C ILE A 147 -9.94 -4.88 -1.69
N ASN A 148 -10.67 -5.86 -2.22
CA ASN A 148 -11.12 -5.87 -3.60
C ASN A 148 -12.01 -4.67 -3.93
N ASP A 149 -12.98 -4.38 -3.06
CA ASP A 149 -13.87 -3.23 -3.21
C ASP A 149 -13.10 -1.90 -3.07
N PHE A 150 -12.16 -1.80 -2.13
CA PHE A 150 -11.33 -0.62 -1.91
C PHE A 150 -10.50 -0.29 -3.16
N PHE A 151 -9.81 -1.28 -3.74
CA PHE A 151 -9.05 -1.09 -4.98
C PHE A 151 -9.96 -0.81 -6.19
N SER A 152 -11.16 -1.40 -6.25
CA SER A 152 -12.13 -1.12 -7.31
C SER A 152 -12.65 0.32 -7.25
N VAL A 153 -12.91 0.84 -6.05
CA VAL A 153 -13.28 2.25 -5.83
C VAL A 153 -12.12 3.18 -6.21
N LEU A 154 -10.88 2.81 -5.85
CA LEU A 154 -9.70 3.57 -6.23
C LEU A 154 -9.55 3.71 -7.75
N GLU A 155 -9.74 2.62 -8.48
CA GLU A 155 -9.65 2.59 -9.95
C GLU A 155 -10.81 3.35 -10.61
N ALA A 156 -12.01 3.35 -10.02
CA ALA A 156 -13.20 3.97 -10.61
C ALA A 156 -13.32 5.48 -10.31
N THR A 157 -13.11 5.92 -9.06
CA THR A 157 -13.44 7.28 -8.61
C THR A 157 -12.52 7.83 -7.51
N GLY A 158 -11.58 7.02 -7.00
CA GLY A 158 -11.01 7.20 -5.65
C GLY A 158 -9.80 8.13 -5.52
N ALA A 159 -9.17 8.56 -6.62
CA ALA A 159 -7.99 9.42 -6.55
C ALA A 159 -8.30 10.79 -5.91
N GLU A 160 -9.33 11.48 -6.39
CA GLU A 160 -9.77 12.76 -5.82
C GLU A 160 -10.29 12.58 -4.38
N THR A 161 -10.97 11.46 -4.14
CA THR A 161 -11.67 11.22 -2.89
C THR A 161 -10.72 10.93 -1.73
N LEU A 162 -9.69 10.10 -1.94
CA LEU A 162 -8.64 9.87 -0.93
C LEU A 162 -7.73 11.08 -0.76
N THR A 163 -7.48 11.85 -1.83
CA THR A 163 -6.75 13.11 -1.72
C THR A 163 -7.46 14.07 -0.78
N GLN A 164 -8.77 14.25 -0.94
CA GLN A 164 -9.55 15.11 -0.06
C GLN A 164 -9.65 14.58 1.37
N LEU A 165 -9.69 13.26 1.56
CA LEU A 165 -9.64 12.64 2.89
C LEU A 165 -8.32 12.98 3.60
N GLN A 166 -7.20 12.86 2.88
CA GLN A 166 -5.87 13.18 3.36
C GLN A 166 -5.67 14.68 3.61
N GLU A 167 -6.36 15.54 2.88
CA GLU A 167 -6.37 17.00 3.08
C GLU A 167 -7.34 17.47 4.18
N GLY A 168 -8.06 16.55 4.84
CA GLY A 168 -8.98 16.89 5.95
C GLY A 168 -10.35 17.44 5.53
N GLY A 169 -10.76 17.23 4.27
CA GLY A 169 -11.97 17.81 3.68
C GLY A 169 -13.29 17.11 4.05
N ILE A 170 -14.13 17.75 4.87
CA ILE A 170 -15.49 17.29 5.24
C ILE A 170 -16.48 17.31 4.04
N LYS A 171 -16.19 18.07 2.98
CA LYS A 171 -17.06 18.18 1.78
C LYS A 171 -17.17 16.86 0.99
N THR A 172 -16.22 15.95 1.17
CA THR A 172 -16.06 14.69 0.43
C THR A 172 -16.88 13.53 0.99
N LEU A 173 -17.19 13.56 2.28
CA LEU A 173 -18.20 12.69 2.89
C LEU A 173 -19.51 12.71 2.10
N ARG A 174 -19.92 13.90 1.62
CA ARG A 174 -21.12 14.08 0.77
C ARG A 174 -20.97 13.56 -0.65
N LEU A 175 -19.77 13.55 -1.22
CA LEU A 175 -19.51 13.07 -2.59
C LEU A 175 -19.41 11.53 -2.64
N MET A 176 -18.75 10.91 -1.66
CA MET A 176 -18.81 9.45 -1.46
C MET A 176 -20.25 8.96 -1.20
N LEU A 177 -21.02 9.69 -0.39
CA LEU A 177 -22.45 9.41 -0.16
C LEU A 177 -23.31 9.58 -1.43
N LYS A 178 -22.96 10.51 -2.33
CA LYS A 178 -23.68 10.74 -3.59
C LYS A 178 -23.50 9.61 -4.61
N GLN A 179 -22.37 8.90 -4.58
CA GLN A 179 -22.10 7.75 -5.46
C GLN A 179 -22.46 6.40 -4.83
N LYS A 180 -23.25 6.42 -3.75
CA LYS A 180 -23.80 5.23 -3.06
C LYS A 180 -24.43 4.20 -4.00
N ASN A 181 -24.89 4.54 -5.20
CA ASN A 181 -25.70 3.62 -6.00
C ASN A 181 -24.90 2.57 -6.80
N ALA A 182 -23.57 2.70 -6.93
CA ALA A 182 -22.73 1.76 -7.69
C ALA A 182 -22.07 0.65 -6.86
N LEU A 183 -22.11 0.74 -5.52
CA LEU A 183 -21.46 -0.22 -4.63
C LEU A 183 -22.46 -1.23 -4.04
N LYS A 184 -21.98 -2.41 -3.64
CA LYS A 184 -22.81 -3.36 -2.88
C LYS A 184 -23.21 -2.76 -1.52
N PRO A 185 -24.40 -3.06 -0.98
CA PRO A 185 -24.88 -2.47 0.28
C PRO A 185 -23.96 -2.70 1.49
N GLU A 186 -23.28 -3.84 1.54
CA GLU A 186 -22.31 -4.19 2.58
C GLU A 186 -21.08 -3.29 2.52
N THR A 187 -20.50 -3.13 1.34
CA THR A 187 -19.36 -2.24 1.05
C THR A 187 -19.64 -0.78 1.48
N LYS A 188 -20.86 -0.30 1.26
CA LYS A 188 -21.28 1.06 1.67
C LYS A 188 -21.19 1.25 3.18
N LYS A 189 -21.70 0.29 3.96
CA LYS A 189 -21.64 0.35 5.43
C LYS A 189 -20.20 0.34 5.92
N THR A 190 -19.35 -0.45 5.26
CA THR A 190 -17.93 -0.58 5.58
C THR A 190 -17.19 0.73 5.35
N ILE A 191 -17.34 1.35 4.17
CA ILE A 191 -16.76 2.66 3.87
C ILE A 191 -17.27 3.75 4.84
N GLU A 192 -18.57 3.77 5.14
CA GLU A 192 -19.15 4.72 6.10
C GLU A 192 -18.62 4.57 7.53
N LYS A 193 -18.27 3.35 7.95
CA LYS A 193 -17.69 3.11 9.28
C LYS A 193 -16.21 3.52 9.30
N LEU A 194 -15.46 3.20 8.24
CA LEU A 194 -14.06 3.56 8.09
C LEU A 194 -13.85 5.09 8.08
N ILE A 195 -14.71 5.82 7.35
CA ILE A 195 -14.68 7.29 7.36
C ILE A 195 -15.01 7.85 8.74
N ARG A 196 -16.00 7.26 9.45
CA ARG A 196 -16.33 7.70 10.82
C ARG A 196 -15.18 7.49 11.79
N GLU A 197 -14.50 6.35 11.72
CA GLU A 197 -13.33 6.05 12.54
C GLU A 197 -12.15 6.97 12.21
N PHE A 198 -11.88 7.23 10.93
CA PHE A 198 -10.89 8.21 10.49
C PHE A 198 -11.18 9.60 11.04
N VAL A 199 -12.41 10.11 10.91
CA VAL A 199 -12.78 11.45 11.39
C VAL A 199 -12.68 11.55 12.92
N SER A 200 -13.06 10.49 13.65
CA SER A 200 -12.94 10.44 15.11
C SER A 200 -11.47 10.54 15.55
N ARG A 201 -10.60 9.72 14.93
CA ARG A 201 -9.15 9.71 15.21
C ARG A 201 -8.49 11.02 14.80
N TRP A 202 -8.84 11.57 13.63
CA TRP A 202 -8.35 12.88 13.18
C TRP A 202 -8.62 14.00 14.17
N LYS A 203 -9.81 14.04 14.77
CA LYS A 203 -10.14 15.03 15.80
C LYS A 203 -9.30 14.90 17.06
N LEU A 204 -8.92 13.68 17.44
CA LEU A 204 -8.01 13.43 18.57
C LEU A 204 -6.58 13.96 18.29
N PHE A 205 -6.16 14.02 17.01
CA PHE A 205 -4.87 14.56 16.59
C PHE A 205 -4.85 16.09 16.41
N LEU A 206 -6.01 16.75 16.39
CA LEU A 206 -6.14 18.21 16.34
C LEU A 206 -6.29 18.86 17.73
N ALA A 207 -6.47 18.05 18.79
CA ALA A 207 -6.49 18.47 20.19
C ALA A 207 -5.10 18.34 20.81
#